data_AF-A0A7J7UZ39-F1
#
_entry.id   AF-A0A7J7UZ39-F1
#
_cell.length_a   1.000
_cell.length_b   1.000
_cell.length_c   1.000
_cell.angle_alpha   90.00
_cell.angle_beta   90.00
_cell.angle_gamma   90.00
#
_symmetry.space_group_name_H-M   'P 1'
#
loop_
_entity.id
_entity.type
_entity.pdbx_description
1 polymer ?
#
loop_
_entity_poly.entity_id
_entity_poly.type
_entity_poly.pdbx_seq_one_letter_code
_entity_poly.pdbx_strand_id
1 'polypeptide(L)'
;MVPERLPLWLQRYVDKVSDLSLFGGLPANHVLVNQYLPGEGIMPRPPPRPVTSLLLEPRSLLVLRNIAYTRLLHGIAAACVDPLDTASLPLNAAACPLARPGAHLVRDTRVSLTIRRVPRVLRTGLLLSK
;
A
#
# COMPACT_ATOMS: atom_id res chain seq x y z
N MET A 1 18.06 9.65 -4.00
CA MET A 1 17.64 8.56 -3.10
C MET A 1 18.82 7.64 -2.94
N VAL A 2 19.34 7.50 -1.72
CA VAL A 2 20.57 6.74 -1.47
C VAL A 2 20.18 5.27 -1.28
N PRO A 3 20.82 4.33 -1.99
CA PRO A 3 20.57 2.91 -1.79
C PRO A 3 21.15 2.49 -0.43
N GLU A 4 20.31 1.93 0.43
CA GLU A 4 20.72 1.35 1.70
C GLU A 4 20.35 -0.13 1.75
N ARG A 5 21.10 -0.91 2.52
CA ARG A 5 20.74 -2.32 2.77
C ARG A 5 19.47 -2.37 3.59
N LEU A 6 18.53 -3.23 3.20
CA LEU A 6 17.32 -3.43 3.98
C LEU A 6 17.67 -4.09 5.31
N PRO A 7 17.05 -3.66 6.43
CA PRO A 7 17.13 -4.37 7.69
C PRO A 7 16.70 -5.83 7.52
N LEU A 8 17.34 -6.76 8.23
CA LEU A 8 17.10 -8.20 8.10
C LEU A 8 15.61 -8.58 8.26
N TRP A 9 14.92 -7.92 9.19
CA TRP A 9 13.49 -8.15 9.41
C TRP A 9 12.64 -7.82 8.18
N LEU A 10 13.03 -6.78 7.42
CA LEU A 10 12.29 -6.31 6.24
C LEU A 10 12.63 -7.14 5.01
N GLN A 11 13.90 -7.52 4.87
CA GLN A 11 14.38 -8.38 3.78
C GLN A 11 13.54 -9.65 3.66
N ARG A 12 13.24 -10.32 4.79
CA ARG A 12 12.39 -11.52 4.84
C ARG A 12 11.03 -11.34 4.16
N TYR A 13 10.40 -10.18 4.31
CA TYR A 13 9.09 -9.91 3.69
C TYR A 13 9.24 -9.58 2.20
N VAL A 14 10.30 -8.86 1.83
CA VAL A 14 10.61 -8.55 0.43
C VAL A 14 10.90 -9.81 -0.38
N ASP A 15 11.64 -10.77 0.20
CA ASP A 15 11.94 -12.05 -0.44
C ASP A 15 10.66 -12.83 -0.68
N LYS A 16 9.82 -13.01 0.35
CA LYS A 16 8.52 -13.69 0.22
C LYS A 16 7.62 -13.08 -0.85
N VAL A 17 7.58 -11.74 -0.95
CA VAL A 17 6.79 -11.06 -1.99
C VAL A 17 7.42 -11.22 -3.37
N SER A 18 8.75 -11.28 -3.46
CA SER A 18 9.47 -11.54 -4.71
C SER A 18 9.25 -12.97 -5.21
N ASP A 19 9.17 -13.96 -4.31
CA ASP A 19 8.90 -15.37 -4.64
C ASP A 19 7.52 -15.58 -5.28
N LEU A 20 6.56 -14.70 -4.99
CA LEU A 20 5.25 -14.69 -5.67
C LEU A 20 5.35 -14.36 -7.17
N SER A 21 6.54 -14.01 -7.67
CA SER A 21 6.82 -13.73 -9.09
C SER A 21 5.94 -12.62 -9.68
N LEU A 22 5.48 -11.69 -8.82
CA LEU A 22 4.55 -10.62 -9.19
C LEU A 22 5.17 -9.54 -10.09
N PHE A 23 6.51 -9.45 -10.12
CA PHE A 23 7.25 -8.43 -10.88
C PHE A 23 7.89 -8.99 -12.17
N GLY A 24 7.25 -9.97 -12.81
CA GLY A 24 7.75 -10.57 -14.05
C GLY A 24 9.02 -11.39 -13.85
N GLY A 25 9.08 -12.15 -12.75
CA GLY A 25 10.23 -12.99 -12.39
C GLY A 25 11.44 -12.25 -11.82
N LEU A 26 11.35 -10.93 -11.64
CA LEU A 26 12.43 -10.12 -11.07
C LEU A 26 12.16 -9.81 -9.59
N PRO A 27 13.18 -9.69 -8.73
CA PRO A 27 12.98 -9.34 -7.33
C PRO A 27 12.55 -7.88 -7.17
N ALA A 28 11.82 -7.59 -6.10
CA ALA A 28 11.59 -6.22 -5.65
C ALA A 28 12.91 -5.55 -5.24
N ASN A 29 13.00 -4.24 -5.40
CA ASN A 29 14.22 -3.48 -5.11
C ASN A 29 13.97 -2.19 -4.32
N HIS A 30 12.75 -1.96 -3.89
CA HIS A 30 12.36 -0.74 -3.21
C HIS A 30 11.21 -1.02 -2.24
N VAL A 31 11.33 -0.49 -1.03
CA VAL A 31 10.26 -0.53 -0.03
C VAL A 31 9.99 0.87 0.50
N LEU A 32 8.72 1.21 0.66
CA LEU A 32 8.28 2.39 1.40
C LEU A 32 7.57 1.94 2.67
N VAL A 33 7.86 2.61 3.79
CA VAL A 33 7.15 2.43 5.05
C VAL A 33 6.35 3.69 5.31
N ASN A 34 5.05 3.55 5.54
CA ASN A 34 4.18 4.67 5.90
C ASN A 34 3.44 4.37 7.20
N GLN A 35 3.30 5.40 8.04
CA GLN A 35 2.46 5.41 9.23
C GLN A 35 1.29 6.37 9.01
N TYR A 36 0.13 6.03 9.54
CA TYR A 36 -1.07 6.86 9.54
C TYR A 36 -1.71 6.81 10.91
N LEU A 37 -1.90 7.97 11.54
CA LEU A 37 -2.73 8.14 12.73
C LEU A 37 -4.22 8.27 12.32
N PRO A 38 -5.16 8.08 13.26
CA PRO A 38 -6.58 8.37 13.01
C PRO A 38 -6.76 9.81 12.50
N GLY A 39 -7.47 9.98 11.39
CA GLY A 39 -7.65 11.27 10.72
C GLY A 39 -6.64 11.54 9.60
N GLU A 40 -5.55 10.78 9.48
CA GLU A 40 -4.57 10.96 8.39
C GLU A 40 -4.90 10.16 7.13
N GLY A 41 -4.33 10.57 6.00
CA GLY A 41 -4.57 9.96 4.69
C GLY A 41 -3.64 10.52 3.61
N ILE A 42 -3.70 9.92 2.41
CA ILE A 42 -2.85 10.26 1.25
C ILE A 42 -3.69 10.46 -0.03
N MET A 43 -4.87 11.05 0.10
CA MET A 43 -5.67 11.39 -1.08
C MET A 43 -5.00 12.49 -1.91
N PRO A 44 -5.13 12.44 -3.26
CA PRO A 44 -4.79 13.56 -4.12
C PRO A 44 -5.55 14.82 -3.70
N ARG A 45 -4.96 16.00 -3.97
CA ARG A 45 -5.62 17.29 -3.74
C ARG A 45 -5.83 18.01 -5.08
N PRO A 46 -7.09 18.39 -5.43
CA PRO A 46 -8.34 18.07 -4.74
C PRO A 46 -8.69 16.56 -4.82
N PRO A 47 -9.47 16.01 -3.87
CA PRO A 47 -9.79 14.58 -3.88
C PRO A 47 -10.75 14.24 -5.02
N PRO A 48 -10.36 13.35 -5.96
CA PRO A 48 -11.28 12.89 -7.00
C PRO A 48 -12.36 11.98 -6.38
N ARG A 49 -13.51 11.87 -7.06
CA ARG A 49 -14.53 10.88 -6.70
C ARG A 49 -13.97 9.47 -6.98
N PRO A 50 -13.89 8.58 -5.98
CA PRO A 50 -13.38 7.23 -6.19
C PRO A 50 -14.34 6.41 -7.07
N VAL A 51 -13.77 5.61 -7.99
CA VAL A 51 -14.53 4.65 -8.80
C VAL A 51 -15.03 3.49 -7.94
N THR A 52 -14.23 3.07 -6.96
CA THR A 52 -14.55 2.00 -6.01
C THR A 52 -13.71 2.15 -4.74
N SER A 53 -14.08 1.40 -3.71
CA SER A 53 -13.41 1.36 -2.41
C SER A 53 -13.13 -0.08 -1.99
N LEU A 54 -12.00 -0.29 -1.32
CA LEU A 54 -11.58 -1.58 -0.74
C LEU A 54 -11.32 -1.40 0.75
N LEU A 55 -11.70 -2.38 1.55
CA LEU A 55 -11.32 -2.45 2.96
C LEU A 55 -10.02 -3.23 3.10
N LEU A 56 -9.02 -2.68 3.78
CA LEU A 56 -7.74 -3.35 4.02
C LEU A 56 -7.58 -3.64 5.51
N GLU A 57 -7.85 -4.88 5.91
CA GLU A 57 -7.67 -5.33 7.29
C GLU A 57 -6.19 -5.48 7.69
N PRO A 58 -5.86 -5.46 9.00
CA PRO A 58 -4.51 -5.71 9.46
C PRO A 58 -3.96 -7.03 8.91
N ARG A 59 -2.71 -7.01 8.44
CA ARG A 59 -2.01 -8.15 7.83
C ARG A 59 -2.59 -8.63 6.48
N SER A 60 -3.43 -7.83 5.83
CA SER A 60 -3.82 -8.05 4.43
C SER A 60 -2.69 -7.67 3.46
N LEU A 61 -2.68 -8.30 2.28
CA LEU A 61 -1.78 -7.99 1.18
C LEU A 61 -2.60 -7.50 -0.02
N LEU A 62 -2.45 -6.23 -0.40
CA LEU A 62 -3.04 -5.67 -1.62
C LEU A 62 -2.02 -5.71 -2.76
N VAL A 63 -2.37 -6.39 -3.85
CA VAL A 63 -1.53 -6.48 -5.05
C VAL A 63 -2.17 -5.65 -6.18
N LEU A 64 -1.55 -4.50 -6.50
CA LEU A 64 -1.93 -3.68 -7.64
C LEU A 64 -1.01 -4.00 -8.84
N ARG A 65 -1.60 -4.34 -9.99
CA ARG A 65 -0.87 -4.64 -11.23
C ARG A 65 -1.54 -4.00 -12.44
N ASN A 66 -0.82 -3.94 -13.56
CA ASN A 66 -1.34 -3.52 -14.86
C ASN A 66 -2.04 -2.14 -14.76
N ILE A 67 -3.27 -2.03 -15.28
CA ILE A 67 -4.06 -0.79 -15.31
C ILE A 67 -4.29 -0.25 -13.89
N ALA A 68 -4.57 -1.11 -12.91
CA ALA A 68 -4.82 -0.68 -11.54
C ALA A 68 -3.59 -0.02 -10.90
N TYR A 69 -2.38 -0.42 -11.31
CA TYR A 69 -1.14 0.20 -10.84
C TYR A 69 -0.71 1.41 -11.67
N THR A 70 -0.91 1.38 -13.00
CA THR A 70 -0.30 2.35 -13.93
C THR A 70 -1.23 3.51 -14.32
N ARG A 71 -2.55 3.32 -14.22
CA ARG A 71 -3.54 4.29 -14.75
C ARG A 71 -4.57 4.74 -13.72
N LEU A 72 -4.70 4.05 -12.59
CA LEU A 72 -5.63 4.43 -11.54
C LEU A 72 -4.92 5.13 -10.39
N LEU A 73 -5.49 6.24 -9.95
CA LEU A 73 -5.13 6.85 -8.67
C LEU A 73 -5.73 6.02 -7.54
N HIS A 74 -4.97 5.92 -6.45
CA HIS A 74 -5.42 5.33 -5.20
C HIS A 74 -5.02 6.26 -4.07
N GLY A 75 -5.79 6.21 -2.99
CA GLY A 75 -5.51 7.03 -1.82
C GLY A 75 -6.28 6.49 -0.63
N ILE A 76 -5.97 7.07 0.53
CA ILE A 76 -6.60 6.78 1.80
C ILE A 76 -7.20 8.10 2.25
N ALA A 77 -8.52 8.15 2.41
CA ALA A 77 -9.21 9.35 2.89
C ALA A 77 -8.77 9.66 4.32
N ALA A 78 -8.56 10.93 4.63
CA ALA A 78 -8.34 11.43 5.99
C ALA A 78 -9.64 11.25 6.80
N ALA A 79 -9.67 10.28 7.71
CA ALA A 79 -10.84 9.95 8.52
C ALA A 79 -10.45 9.19 9.80
N CYS A 80 -11.29 9.28 10.83
CA CYS A 80 -11.11 8.53 12.08
C CYS A 80 -11.95 7.25 12.14
N VAL A 81 -12.96 7.11 11.27
CA VAL A 81 -13.88 5.98 11.23
C VAL A 81 -14.20 5.67 9.77
N ASP A 82 -14.27 4.39 9.43
CA ASP A 82 -14.78 3.90 8.15
C ASP A 82 -16.21 3.37 8.34
N PRO A 83 -17.25 4.14 7.93
CA PRO A 83 -18.63 3.68 7.97
C PRO A 83 -18.91 2.72 6.81
N LEU A 84 -19.44 1.54 7.11
CA LEU A 84 -19.79 0.51 6.14
C LEU A 84 -21.31 0.47 5.97
N ASP A 85 -21.83 1.39 5.16
CA ASP A 85 -23.26 1.45 4.86
C ASP A 85 -23.73 0.13 4.24
N THR A 86 -24.93 -0.30 4.64
CA THR A 86 -25.58 -1.51 4.12
C THR A 86 -25.80 -1.43 2.61
N ALA A 87 -26.02 -0.21 2.08
CA ALA A 87 -26.23 0.00 0.64
C ALA A 87 -24.94 0.12 -0.17
N SER A 88 -23.77 0.29 0.46
CA SER A 88 -22.51 0.59 -0.25
C SER A 88 -21.30 -0.03 0.44
N LEU A 89 -21.29 -1.35 0.52
CA LEU A 89 -20.15 -2.09 1.05
C LEU A 89 -18.93 -2.06 0.09
N PRO A 90 -17.70 -2.13 0.62
CA PRO A 90 -16.49 -2.29 -0.17
C PRO A 90 -16.56 -3.52 -1.07
N LEU A 91 -15.93 -3.46 -2.24
CA LEU A 91 -16.03 -4.54 -3.24
C LEU A 91 -15.50 -5.88 -2.70
N ASN A 92 -14.55 -5.83 -1.78
CA ASN A 92 -13.96 -7.00 -1.14
C ASN A 92 -14.60 -7.38 0.21
N ALA A 93 -15.78 -6.84 0.55
CA ALA A 93 -16.42 -7.07 1.85
C ALA A 93 -16.60 -8.57 2.17
N ALA A 94 -16.94 -9.39 1.18
CA ALA A 94 -17.08 -10.84 1.37
C ALA A 94 -15.79 -11.54 1.86
N ALA A 95 -14.62 -10.95 1.59
CA ALA A 95 -13.32 -11.45 2.02
C ALA A 95 -12.81 -10.80 3.32
N CYS A 96 -13.58 -9.86 3.90
CA CYS A 96 -13.21 -9.09 5.08
C CYS A 96 -14.17 -9.40 6.24
N PRO A 97 -13.76 -10.19 7.24
CA PRO A 97 -14.56 -10.48 8.44
C PRO A 97 -15.10 -9.25 9.18
N LEU A 98 -14.40 -8.11 9.13
CA LEU A 98 -14.82 -6.86 9.75
C LEU A 98 -15.85 -6.08 8.89
N ALA A 99 -16.01 -6.42 7.61
CA ALA A 99 -16.87 -5.70 6.67
C ALA A 99 -18.37 -6.05 6.81
N ARG A 100 -18.91 -5.94 8.02
CA ARG A 100 -20.33 -6.21 8.29
C ARG A 100 -21.18 -5.01 7.85
N PRO A 101 -22.35 -5.24 7.21
CA PRO A 101 -23.30 -4.17 6.91
C PRO A 101 -23.67 -3.38 8.17
N GLY A 102 -23.61 -2.04 8.08
CA GLY A 102 -23.89 -1.13 9.19
C GLY A 102 -22.74 -0.96 10.19
N ALA A 103 -21.58 -1.58 9.97
CA ALA A 103 -20.45 -1.45 10.89
C ALA A 103 -19.79 -0.06 10.81
N HIS A 104 -19.27 0.39 11.94
CA HIS A 104 -18.42 1.58 12.05
C HIS A 104 -17.04 1.15 12.52
N LEU A 105 -16.07 1.10 11.60
CA LEU A 105 -14.72 0.66 11.93
C LEU A 105 -13.90 1.87 12.38
N VAL A 106 -13.66 1.97 13.69
CA VAL A 106 -12.80 3.03 14.25
C VAL A 106 -11.36 2.76 13.83
N ARG A 107 -10.71 3.76 13.24
CA ARG A 107 -9.31 3.64 12.83
C ARG A 107 -8.40 3.79 14.03
N ASP A 108 -7.33 3.01 14.01
CA ASP A 108 -6.18 3.13 14.89
C ASP A 108 -4.92 3.39 14.04
N THR A 109 -3.77 3.51 14.68
CA THR A 109 -2.48 3.66 14.03
C THR A 109 -2.24 2.53 13.02
N ARG A 110 -2.08 2.90 11.76
CA ARG A 110 -1.81 1.96 10.66
C ARG A 110 -0.39 2.12 10.17
N VAL A 111 0.33 1.00 10.08
CA VAL A 111 1.61 0.92 9.38
C VAL A 111 1.42 0.11 8.10
N SER A 112 2.01 0.58 7.00
CA SER A 112 1.97 -0.11 5.71
C SER A 112 3.35 -0.20 5.07
N LEU A 113 3.60 -1.34 4.43
CA LEU A 113 4.79 -1.61 3.64
C LEU A 113 4.39 -1.66 2.16
N THR A 114 4.94 -0.77 1.34
CA THR A 114 4.76 -0.80 -0.10
C THR A 114 6.02 -1.36 -0.74
N ILE A 115 5.97 -2.60 -1.18
CA ILE A 115 7.09 -3.31 -1.82
C ILE A 115 6.89 -3.23 -3.33
N ARG A 116 7.89 -2.71 -4.05
CA ARG A 116 7.82 -2.51 -5.50
C ARG A 116 9.15 -2.77 -6.19
N ARG A 117 9.06 -2.90 -7.51
CA ARG A 117 10.21 -2.89 -8.40
C ARG A 117 10.26 -1.60 -9.19
N VAL A 118 11.36 -0.87 -9.08
CA VAL A 118 11.63 0.36 -9.83
C VAL A 118 12.69 0.06 -10.89
N PRO A 119 12.34 0.09 -12.20
CA PRO A 119 13.27 -0.29 -13.28
C PRO A 119 14.47 0.65 -13.43
N ARG A 120 14.26 1.95 -13.24
CA ARG A 120 15.30 2.98 -13.34
C ARG A 120 15.72 3.40 -11.95
N VAL A 121 16.90 2.93 -11.53
CA VAL A 121 17.57 3.44 -10.33
C VAL A 121 18.70 4.36 -10.76
N LEU A 122 18.77 5.57 -10.21
CA LEU A 122 19.94 6.43 -10.38
C LEU A 122 21.11 5.74 -9.67
N ARG A 123 22.09 5.25 -10.42
CA ARG A 123 23.37 4.80 -9.86
C ARG A 123 24.26 6.01 -9.70
N THR A 124 24.17 6.68 -8.55
CA THR A 124 25.15 7.71 -8.20
C THR A 124 26.43 6.99 -7.78
N GLY A 125 27.36 6.82 -8.71
CA GLY A 125 28.74 6.51 -8.36
C GLY A 125 29.38 7.76 -7.77
N LEU A 126 29.23 7.96 -6.45
CA LEU A 126 30.08 8.93 -5.74
C LEU A 126 31.50 8.36 -5.72
N LEU A 127 32.27 8.72 -6.74
CA LEU A 127 33.73 8.78 -6.64
C LEU A 127 34.06 9.91 -5.66
N LEU A 128 33.96 9.63 -4.36
CA LEU A 128 34.64 10.43 -3.35
C LEU A 128 36.12 10.07 -3.44
N SER A 129 36.79 10.76 -4.36
CA SER A 129 38.23 10.74 -4.50
C SER A 129 38.86 11.58 -3.40
N LYS A 130 39.77 10.92 -2.67
CA LYS A 130 40.67 11.34 -1.57
C LYS A 130 40.10 11.28 -0.15
#